data_AF-A0A381U6A0-F1
#
_entry.id   AF-A0A381U6A0-F1
#
_cell.length_a   1.000
_cell.length_b   1.000
_cell.length_c   1.000
_cell.angle_alpha   90.00
_cell.angle_beta   90.00
_cell.angle_gamma   90.00
#
_symmetry.space_group_name_H-M   'P 1'
#
loop_
_entity.id
_entity.type
_entity.pdbx_description
1 polymer ?
#
loop_
_entity_poly.entity_id
_entity_poly.type
_entity_poly.pdbx_seq_one_letter_code
_entity_poly.pdbx_strand_id
1 'polypeptide(L)'
;MIIYLKKIIFVFFIVLFVTIINSSMASAGAVLSDLENQLMCKCDDKCGKVLINCTCSTADKNRKKFTKMLESGLTVDQIVQQQIEKYGETVLSAPTKNGFNLTAWVIPFGAIMIGGIGLRKLINGWVGKNKPDIELQNIEGDVASESGSEKPSEASSSKYSRRLKDELDRLET
;
A
#
# COMPACT_ATOMS: atom_id res chain seq x y z
N MET A 1 27.62 -12.14 -0.97
CA MET A 1 26.27 -11.53 -0.90
C MET A 1 26.16 -10.42 0.16
N ILE A 2 26.62 -10.65 1.41
CA ILE A 2 26.55 -9.67 2.53
C ILE A 2 27.34 -8.37 2.28
N ILE A 3 28.51 -8.44 1.64
CA ILE A 3 29.34 -7.26 1.30
C ILE A 3 28.65 -6.36 0.27
N TYR A 4 27.98 -6.97 -0.71
CA TYR A 4 27.20 -6.26 -1.73
C TYR A 4 25.95 -5.62 -1.12
N LEU A 5 25.27 -6.32 -0.22
CA LEU A 5 24.11 -5.79 0.53
C LEU A 5 24.50 -4.57 1.39
N LYS A 6 25.63 -4.63 2.10
CA LYS A 6 26.12 -3.53 2.93
C LYS A 6 26.55 -2.29 2.11
N LYS A 7 27.14 -2.50 0.92
CA LYS A 7 27.46 -1.43 -0.02
C LYS A 7 26.21 -0.78 -0.62
N ILE A 8 25.20 -1.57 -0.97
CA ILE A 8 23.91 -1.06 -1.48
C ILE A 8 23.22 -0.21 -0.40
N ILE A 9 23.20 -0.67 0.85
CA ILE A 9 22.63 0.09 1.98
C ILE A 9 23.39 1.40 2.20
N PHE A 10 24.73 1.38 2.17
CA PHE A 10 25.54 2.58 2.38
C PHE A 10 25.35 3.61 1.25
N VAL A 11 25.31 3.16 0.00
CA VAL A 11 25.03 4.03 -1.16
C VAL A 11 23.61 4.58 -1.09
N PHE A 12 22.62 3.78 -0.69
CA PHE A 12 21.24 4.24 -0.49
C PHE A 12 21.18 5.33 0.59
N PHE A 13 21.85 5.14 1.72
CA PHE A 13 21.93 6.14 2.78
C PHE A 13 22.63 7.42 2.32
N ILE A 14 23.70 7.34 1.52
CA ILE A 14 24.39 8.52 0.98
C ILE A 14 23.50 9.25 -0.03
N VAL A 15 22.85 8.55 -0.95
CA VAL A 15 21.92 9.17 -1.92
C VAL A 15 20.77 9.84 -1.19
N LEU A 16 20.21 9.18 -0.17
CA LEU A 16 19.14 9.73 0.66
C LEU A 16 19.62 10.97 1.43
N PHE A 17 20.84 10.95 1.97
CA PHE A 17 21.45 12.10 2.64
C PHE A 17 21.69 13.27 1.67
N VAL A 18 22.21 13.02 0.47
CA VAL A 18 22.46 14.03 -0.57
C VAL A 18 21.16 14.67 -1.09
N THR A 19 20.05 13.91 -1.13
CA THR A 19 18.75 14.50 -1.47
C THR A 19 18.20 15.43 -0.38
N ILE A 20 18.57 15.25 0.89
CA ILE A 20 18.07 16.07 2.01
C ILE A 20 18.78 17.43 2.09
N ILE A 21 20.04 17.53 1.68
CA ILE A 21 20.83 18.78 1.75
C ILE A 21 20.51 19.78 0.63
N ASN A 22 19.78 19.38 -0.41
CA ASN A 22 19.32 20.26 -1.47
C ASN A 22 17.99 20.93 -1.09
N SER A 23 17.95 21.64 0.05
CA SER A 23 16.80 22.44 0.43
C SER A 23 16.78 23.73 -0.39
N SER A 24 15.88 23.77 -1.36
CA SER A 24 15.66 24.85 -2.31
C SER A 24 15.43 26.22 -1.66
N MET A 25 16.05 27.27 -2.19
CA MET A 25 15.63 28.66 -1.98
C MET A 25 14.24 28.85 -2.59
N ALA A 26 13.20 28.88 -1.74
CA ALA A 26 11.86 29.23 -2.15
C ALA A 26 11.68 30.75 -2.13
N SER A 27 11.09 31.32 -3.20
CA SER A 27 10.74 32.75 -3.24
C SER A 27 9.68 33.08 -2.18
N ALA A 28 9.75 34.27 -1.56
CA ALA A 28 8.82 34.67 -0.50
C ALA A 28 7.33 34.55 -0.88
N GLY A 29 6.98 34.80 -2.15
CA GLY A 29 5.61 34.62 -2.66
C GLY A 29 5.16 33.16 -2.71
N ALA A 30 6.04 32.25 -3.11
CA ALA A 30 5.75 30.81 -3.11
C ALA A 30 5.58 30.28 -1.69
N VAL A 31 6.39 30.77 -0.74
CA VAL A 31 6.33 30.39 0.68
C VAL A 31 5.01 30.85 1.32
N LEU A 32 4.56 32.07 1.03
CA LEU A 32 3.27 32.56 1.52
C LEU A 32 2.10 31.76 0.94
N SER A 33 2.12 31.48 -0.37
CA SER A 33 1.11 30.67 -1.04
C SER A 33 1.01 29.25 -0.45
N ASP A 34 2.16 28.63 -0.14
CA ASP A 34 2.20 27.32 0.51
C ASP A 34 1.58 27.36 1.91
N LEU A 35 1.92 28.38 2.71
CA LEU A 35 1.32 28.59 4.04
C LEU A 35 -0.21 28.81 3.96
N GLU A 36 -0.67 29.63 3.00
CA GLU A 36 -2.10 29.86 2.80
C GLU A 36 -2.86 28.62 2.32
N ASN A 37 -2.20 27.73 1.57
CA ASN A 37 -2.78 26.46 1.15
C ASN A 37 -2.97 25.48 2.31
N GLN A 38 -2.13 25.55 3.33
CA GLN A 38 -2.18 24.65 4.49
C GLN A 38 -3.21 25.08 5.55
N LEU A 39 -3.76 26.31 5.47
CA LEU A 39 -4.62 26.89 6.49
C LEU A 39 -6.03 27.21 5.97
N MET A 40 -7.03 27.04 6.83
CA MET A 40 -8.42 27.43 6.63
C MET A 40 -8.66 28.83 7.19
N CYS A 41 -9.48 29.62 6.49
CA CYS A 41 -9.85 30.95 6.97
C CYS A 41 -10.84 30.86 8.13
N LYS A 42 -10.41 31.28 9.33
CA LYS A 42 -11.25 31.44 10.52
C LYS A 42 -11.86 32.84 10.59
N CYS A 43 -12.71 33.18 9.64
CA CYS A 43 -13.51 34.42 9.71
C CYS A 43 -14.84 34.19 10.43
N ASP A 44 -15.40 35.26 11.01
CA ASP A 44 -16.67 35.22 11.72
C ASP A 44 -17.85 34.86 10.80
N ASP A 45 -17.74 35.18 9.50
CA ASP A 45 -18.71 34.86 8.45
C ASP A 45 -18.74 33.36 8.07
N LYS A 46 -17.91 32.52 8.71
CA LYS A 46 -17.83 31.06 8.50
C LYS A 46 -17.72 30.66 7.02
N CYS A 47 -16.88 31.34 6.24
CA CYS A 47 -16.78 31.07 4.80
C CYS A 47 -16.34 29.64 4.45
N GLY A 48 -15.65 28.93 5.36
CA GLY A 48 -15.23 27.54 5.18
C GLY A 48 -14.22 27.31 4.06
N LYS A 49 -13.53 28.37 3.59
CA LYS A 49 -12.56 28.29 2.49
C LYS A 49 -11.13 28.18 3.02
N VAL A 50 -10.29 27.50 2.24
CA VAL A 50 -8.82 27.57 2.37
C VAL A 50 -8.40 29.04 2.26
N LEU A 51 -7.41 29.47 3.05
CA LEU A 51 -7.01 30.86 3.15
C LEU A 51 -6.59 31.46 1.80
N ILE A 52 -5.92 30.67 0.96
CA ILE A 52 -5.51 31.11 -0.39
C ILE A 52 -6.69 31.48 -1.29
N ASN A 53 -7.84 30.81 -1.10
CA ASN A 53 -9.06 30.99 -1.87
C ASN A 53 -10.06 31.95 -1.21
N CYS A 54 -9.67 32.57 -0.09
CA CYS A 54 -10.50 33.49 0.67
C CYS A 54 -10.06 34.94 0.45
N THR A 55 -11.03 35.82 0.23
CA THR A 55 -10.84 37.26 -0.04
C THR A 55 -11.55 38.14 0.99
N CYS A 56 -11.78 37.63 2.21
CA CYS A 56 -12.39 38.41 3.29
C CYS A 56 -11.35 39.27 4.02
N SER A 57 -11.80 40.30 4.75
CA SER A 57 -10.90 41.21 5.50
C SER A 57 -9.99 40.46 6.49
N THR A 58 -10.50 39.39 7.13
CA THR A 58 -9.71 38.56 8.04
C THR A 58 -8.61 37.79 7.30
N ALA A 59 -8.89 37.31 6.10
CA ALA A 59 -7.89 36.66 5.26
C ALA A 59 -6.76 37.66 4.92
N ASP A 60 -7.10 38.87 4.47
CA ASP A 60 -6.11 39.90 4.12
C ASP A 60 -5.24 40.30 5.33
N LYS A 61 -5.83 40.40 6.53
CA LYS A 61 -5.09 40.65 7.77
C LYS A 61 -4.12 39.50 8.09
N ASN A 62 -4.57 38.25 7.93
CA ASN A 62 -3.72 37.08 8.15
C ASN A 62 -2.57 37.02 7.14
N ARG A 63 -2.83 37.30 5.85
CA ARG A 63 -1.77 37.36 4.82
C ARG A 63 -0.67 38.35 5.22
N LYS A 64 -1.04 39.59 5.57
CA LYS A 64 -0.09 40.60 6.04
C LYS A 64 0.68 40.17 7.30
N LYS A 65 0.00 39.50 8.25
CA LYS A 65 0.63 38.97 9.46
C LYS A 65 1.65 37.89 9.12
N PHE A 66 1.28 36.94 8.28
CA PHE A 66 2.13 35.82 7.88
C PHE A 66 3.31 36.27 7.04
N THR A 67 3.13 37.22 6.12
CA THR A 67 4.25 37.86 5.40
C THR A 67 5.28 38.41 6.38
N LYS A 68 4.86 39.16 7.41
CA LYS A 68 5.79 39.68 8.44
C LYS A 68 6.50 38.58 9.23
N MET A 69 5.80 37.49 9.54
CA MET A 69 6.40 36.35 10.25
C MET A 69 7.46 35.66 9.37
N LEU A 70 7.17 35.45 8.09
CA LEU A 70 8.12 34.90 7.12
C LEU A 70 9.32 35.84 6.93
N GLU A 71 9.09 37.15 6.84
CA GLU A 71 10.16 38.17 6.77
C GLU A 71 11.05 38.20 8.02
N SER A 72 10.48 37.89 9.20
CA SER A 72 11.26 37.72 10.44
C SER A 72 12.07 36.41 10.52
N GLY A 73 12.01 35.57 9.48
CA GLY A 73 12.77 34.32 9.39
C GLY A 73 12.05 33.09 9.94
N LEU A 74 10.76 33.18 10.27
CA LEU A 74 9.99 31.98 10.62
C LEU A 74 9.70 31.15 9.37
N THR A 75 9.70 29.83 9.54
CA THR A 75 9.34 28.87 8.49
C THR A 75 7.82 28.65 8.43
N VAL A 76 7.33 28.13 7.30
CA VAL A 76 5.91 27.77 7.12
C VAL A 76 5.44 26.84 8.23
N ASP A 77 6.19 25.77 8.50
CA ASP A 77 5.84 24.77 9.52
C ASP A 77 5.73 25.41 10.91
N GLN A 78 6.66 26.30 11.28
CA GLN A 78 6.60 26.99 12.58
C GLN A 78 5.34 27.86 12.70
N ILE A 79 4.97 28.57 11.63
CA ILE A 79 3.76 29.40 11.63
C ILE A 79 2.52 28.50 11.69
N VAL A 80 2.47 27.42 10.91
CA VAL A 80 1.37 26.44 10.95
C VAL A 80 1.19 25.88 12.36
N GLN A 81 2.28 25.48 13.04
CA GLN A 81 2.21 24.98 14.41
C GLN A 81 1.64 26.01 15.39
N GLN A 82 2.08 27.28 15.32
CA GLN A 82 1.48 28.34 16.15
C GLN A 82 -0.03 28.51 15.89
N GLN A 83 -0.47 28.31 14.65
CA GLN A 83 -1.89 28.39 14.32
C GLN A 83 -2.66 27.16 14.81
N ILE A 84 -2.07 25.97 14.77
CA ILE A 84 -2.63 24.75 15.38
C ILE A 84 -2.75 24.93 16.90
N GLU A 85 -1.72 25.45 17.57
CA GLU A 85 -1.77 25.72 19.01
C GLU A 85 -2.90 26.69 19.37
N LYS A 86 -3.15 27.69 18.51
CA LYS A 86 -4.19 28.70 18.75
C LYS A 86 -5.61 28.25 18.42
N TYR A 87 -5.80 27.50 17.32
CA TYR A 87 -7.12 27.20 16.76
C TYR A 87 -7.44 25.70 16.69
N GLY A 88 -6.52 24.84 17.14
CA GLY A 88 -6.57 23.39 17.00
C GLY A 88 -6.31 22.92 15.57
N GLU A 89 -6.31 21.59 15.36
CA GLU A 89 -6.09 20.99 14.03
C GLU A 89 -7.17 21.37 12.99
N THR A 90 -8.33 21.88 13.43
CA THR A 90 -9.41 22.36 12.55
C THR A 90 -9.05 23.60 11.72
N VAL A 91 -7.90 24.23 11.99
CA VAL A 91 -7.36 25.31 11.17
C VAL A 91 -6.64 24.78 9.94
N LEU A 92 -6.27 23.51 9.90
CA LEU A 92 -5.58 22.95 8.76
C LEU A 92 -6.53 22.66 7.62
N SER A 93 -6.07 22.89 6.40
CA SER A 93 -6.83 22.55 5.19
C SER A 93 -6.85 21.04 4.92
N ALA A 94 -5.85 20.33 5.42
CA ALA A 94 -5.71 18.89 5.35
C ALA A 94 -5.39 18.33 6.74
N PRO A 95 -5.84 17.11 7.06
CA PRO A 95 -5.57 16.50 8.35
C PRO A 95 -4.07 16.21 8.51
N THR A 96 -3.56 16.29 9.75
CA THR A 96 -2.14 16.10 10.07
C THR A 96 -1.68 14.70 9.69
N LYS A 97 -0.47 14.54 9.13
CA LYS A 97 0.07 13.21 8.75
C LYS A 97 0.57 12.38 9.94
N ASN A 98 0.11 12.69 11.15
CA ASN A 98 0.60 12.11 12.40
C ASN A 98 -0.52 11.39 13.16
N GLY A 99 -0.15 10.53 14.10
CA GLY A 99 -1.09 9.85 15.00
C GLY A 99 -2.04 8.91 14.26
N PHE A 100 -3.35 9.04 14.55
CA PHE A 100 -4.37 8.16 13.99
C PHE A 100 -4.50 8.27 12.47
N ASN A 101 -4.26 9.45 11.89
CA ASN A 101 -4.34 9.63 10.44
C ASN A 101 -3.29 8.79 9.68
N LEU A 102 -2.17 8.48 10.32
CA LEU A 102 -1.16 7.58 9.73
C LEU A 102 -1.71 6.16 9.52
N THR A 103 -2.60 5.70 10.42
CA THR A 103 -3.19 4.36 10.29
C THR A 103 -4.05 4.24 9.04
N ALA A 104 -4.71 5.32 8.59
CA ALA A 104 -5.46 5.33 7.33
C ALA A 104 -4.57 5.03 6.11
N TRP A 105 -3.28 5.41 6.18
CA TRP A 105 -2.29 5.11 5.14
C TRP A 105 -1.65 3.74 5.31
N VAL A 106 -1.36 3.29 6.53
CA VAL A 106 -0.62 2.04 6.79
C VAL A 106 -1.52 0.80 6.77
N ILE A 107 -2.72 0.89 7.35
CA ILE A 107 -3.63 -0.26 7.52
C ILE A 107 -4.00 -0.92 6.20
N PRO A 108 -4.33 -0.22 5.09
CA PRO A 108 -4.70 -0.89 3.84
C PRO A 108 -3.60 -1.85 3.34
N PHE A 109 -2.35 -1.41 3.35
CA PHE A 109 -1.22 -2.23 2.94
C PHE A 109 -0.91 -3.34 3.96
N GLY A 110 -0.98 -3.02 5.26
CA GLY A 110 -0.78 -3.98 6.34
C GLY A 110 -1.81 -5.11 6.30
N ALA A 111 -3.09 -4.78 6.12
CA ALA A 111 -4.19 -5.73 6.01
C ALA A 111 -4.04 -6.66 4.80
N ILE A 112 -3.67 -6.13 3.64
CA ILE A 112 -3.42 -6.96 2.45
C ILE A 112 -2.23 -7.88 2.67
N MET A 113 -1.13 -7.40 3.27
CA MET A 113 0.04 -8.23 3.56
C MET A 113 -0.29 -9.36 4.53
N ILE A 114 -0.94 -9.01 5.65
CA ILE A 114 -1.33 -9.99 6.69
C ILE A 114 -2.32 -11.00 6.09
N GLY A 115 -3.32 -10.54 5.36
CA GLY A 115 -4.30 -11.39 4.69
C GLY A 115 -3.67 -12.32 3.66
N GLY A 116 -2.78 -11.81 2.81
CA GLY A 116 -2.07 -12.60 1.80
C GLY A 116 -1.16 -13.66 2.40
N ILE A 117 -0.38 -13.31 3.43
CA ILE A 117 0.48 -14.26 4.15
C ILE A 117 -0.36 -15.31 4.88
N GLY A 118 -1.43 -14.88 5.55
CA GLY A 118 -2.37 -15.77 6.24
C GLY A 118 -3.00 -16.78 5.29
N LEU A 119 -3.54 -16.31 4.16
CA LEU A 119 -4.14 -17.14 3.13
C LEU A 119 -3.12 -18.14 2.56
N ARG A 120 -1.89 -17.68 2.25
CA ARG A 120 -0.82 -18.57 1.77
C ARG A 120 -0.48 -19.68 2.77
N LYS A 121 -0.39 -19.34 4.07
CA LYS A 121 -0.12 -20.35 5.12
C LYS A 121 -1.26 -21.36 5.26
N LEU A 122 -2.51 -20.89 5.21
CA LEU A 122 -3.69 -21.75 5.26
C LEU A 122 -3.70 -22.73 4.09
N ILE A 123 -3.49 -22.22 2.86
CA ILE A 123 -3.45 -23.06 1.65
C ILE A 123 -2.30 -24.07 1.74
N ASN A 124 -1.09 -23.65 2.12
CA ASN A 124 0.05 -24.57 2.24
C ASN A 124 -0.17 -25.65 3.32
N GLY A 125 -0.83 -25.30 4.42
CA GLY A 125 -1.19 -26.24 5.48
C GLY A 125 -2.24 -27.27 5.05
N TRP A 126 -3.12 -26.91 4.10
CA TRP A 126 -4.12 -27.82 3.52
C TRP A 126 -3.58 -28.65 2.36
N VAL A 127 -2.71 -28.08 1.53
CA VAL A 127 -2.14 -28.74 0.34
C VAL A 127 -0.99 -29.70 0.68
N GLY A 128 -0.35 -29.56 1.84
CA GLY A 128 0.78 -30.40 2.26
C GLY A 128 0.45 -31.84 2.67
N LYS A 129 -0.81 -32.29 2.63
CA LYS A 129 -1.20 -33.64 3.06
C LYS A 129 -1.08 -34.73 2.00
N ASN A 130 -0.67 -34.39 0.78
CA ASN A 130 -0.39 -35.35 -0.29
C ASN A 130 1.03 -35.18 -0.79
N LYS A 131 2.00 -35.86 -0.15
CA LYS A 131 3.28 -36.15 -0.79
C LYS A 131 3.16 -37.56 -1.39
N PRO A 132 3.09 -37.73 -2.72
CA PRO A 132 3.58 -38.95 -3.31
C PRO A 132 5.11 -38.87 -3.22
N ASP A 133 5.66 -39.71 -2.38
CA ASP A 133 6.99 -40.28 -2.48
C ASP A 133 7.34 -40.60 -3.94
N ILE A 134 8.02 -39.67 -4.61
CA ILE A 134 8.81 -40.01 -5.79
C ILE A 134 10.20 -40.35 -5.27
N GLU A 135 10.35 -41.63 -4.90
CA GLU A 135 11.62 -42.28 -4.66
C GLU A 135 12.23 -42.67 -6.01
N LEU A 136 13.41 -42.14 -6.28
CA LEU A 136 14.21 -42.47 -7.44
C LEU A 136 15.19 -43.56 -7.03
N GLN A 137 15.22 -44.65 -7.83
CA GLN A 137 16.16 -45.78 -7.84
C GLN A 137 15.80 -46.98 -6.97
N ASN A 138 15.30 -48.04 -7.61
CA ASN A 138 16.09 -49.22 -7.94
C ASN A 138 15.37 -50.03 -9.03
N ILE A 139 16.01 -50.13 -10.20
CA ILE A 139 15.71 -51.12 -11.23
C ILE A 139 16.54 -52.33 -10.86
N GLU A 140 15.92 -53.40 -10.37
CA GLU A 140 16.30 -54.80 -10.63
C GLU A 140 15.33 -55.73 -9.88
N GLY A 141 14.81 -56.76 -10.55
CA GLY A 141 14.18 -57.90 -9.87
C GLY A 141 12.79 -58.28 -10.37
N ASP A 142 12.76 -58.89 -11.56
CA ASP A 142 12.08 -60.15 -11.88
C ASP A 142 10.80 -60.59 -11.10
N VAL A 143 9.72 -60.72 -11.88
CA VAL A 143 8.69 -61.79 -11.87
C VAL A 143 7.69 -61.93 -10.71
N ALA A 144 6.42 -61.90 -11.16
CA ALA A 144 5.22 -62.59 -10.70
C ALA A 144 4.35 -62.03 -9.56
N SER A 145 3.10 -61.78 -10.00
CA SER A 145 1.82 -62.14 -9.37
C SER A 145 1.12 -61.17 -8.41
N GLU A 146 -0.12 -60.90 -8.85
CA GLU A 146 -1.36 -60.65 -8.10
C GLU A 146 -1.47 -59.29 -7.39
N SER A 147 -2.18 -58.33 -7.99
CA SER A 147 -3.66 -58.17 -7.96
C SER A 147 -4.18 -57.62 -6.64
N GLY A 148 -4.73 -56.39 -6.67
CA GLY A 148 -5.83 -55.99 -5.79
C GLY A 148 -5.89 -54.53 -5.34
N SER A 149 -7.02 -53.88 -5.66
CA SER A 149 -7.62 -52.65 -5.06
C SER A 149 -7.04 -51.29 -5.50
N GLU A 150 -7.62 -50.57 -6.48
CA GLU A 150 -8.90 -49.82 -6.54
C GLU A 150 -8.69 -48.30 -6.45
N LYS A 151 -8.93 -47.59 -7.57
CA LYS A 151 -8.90 -46.12 -7.67
C LYS A 151 -10.26 -45.59 -8.18
N PRO A 152 -10.94 -44.67 -7.49
CA PRO A 152 -12.26 -44.14 -7.85
C PRO A 152 -12.36 -43.27 -9.13
N SER A 153 -11.42 -43.36 -10.07
CA SER A 153 -11.35 -42.49 -11.25
C SER A 153 -11.73 -43.16 -12.59
N GLU A 154 -11.93 -44.48 -12.64
CA GLU A 154 -12.29 -45.21 -13.88
C GLU A 154 -13.81 -45.31 -14.15
N ALA A 155 -14.65 -45.22 -13.12
CA ALA A 155 -16.11 -45.34 -13.27
C ALA A 155 -16.74 -44.16 -14.04
N SER A 156 -16.12 -42.97 -13.95
CA SER A 156 -16.60 -41.78 -14.65
C SER A 156 -16.21 -41.82 -16.15
N SER A 157 -14.93 -42.05 -16.46
CA SER A 157 -14.41 -42.10 -17.84
C SER A 157 -15.05 -43.22 -18.68
N SER A 158 -15.24 -44.40 -18.10
CA SER A 158 -15.91 -45.54 -18.75
C SER A 158 -17.40 -45.26 -19.04
N LYS A 159 -18.07 -44.48 -18.20
CA LYS A 159 -19.46 -44.07 -18.40
C LYS A 159 -19.63 -43.10 -19.57
N TYR A 160 -18.73 -42.12 -19.71
CA TYR A 160 -18.76 -41.17 -20.83
C TYR A 160 -18.41 -41.84 -22.16
N SER A 161 -17.39 -42.69 -22.18
CA SER A 161 -16.98 -43.40 -23.40
C SER A 161 -18.04 -44.38 -23.92
N ARG A 162 -18.82 -45.03 -23.05
CA ARG A 162 -19.97 -45.84 -23.48
C ARG A 162 -21.11 -44.98 -24.06
N ARG A 163 -21.39 -43.82 -23.47
CA ARG A 163 -22.43 -42.90 -23.95
C ARG A 163 -22.10 -42.28 -25.31
N LEU A 164 -20.82 -41.99 -25.56
CA LEU A 164 -20.37 -41.50 -26.86
C LEU A 164 -20.56 -42.53 -27.98
N LYS A 165 -20.35 -43.82 -27.70
CA LYS A 165 -20.54 -44.89 -28.69
C LYS A 165 -22.02 -45.07 -29.05
N ASP A 166 -22.90 -45.03 -28.05
CA ASP A 166 -24.35 -45.14 -28.24
C ASP A 166 -24.92 -43.99 -29.08
N GLU A 167 -24.45 -42.76 -28.86
CA GLU A 167 -24.82 -41.61 -29.69
C GLU A 167 -24.26 -41.70 -31.12
N LEU A 168 -23.08 -42.31 -31.30
CA LEU A 168 -22.45 -42.46 -32.62
C LEU A 168 -23.20 -43.48 -33.49
N ASP A 169 -23.56 -44.64 -32.93
CA ASP A 169 -24.34 -45.67 -33.64
C ASP A 169 -25.73 -45.14 -34.06
N ARG A 170 -26.33 -44.26 -33.26
CA ARG A 170 -27.62 -43.63 -33.54
C ARG A 170 -27.56 -42.57 -34.65
N LEU A 171 -26.40 -41.98 -34.92
CA LEU A 171 -26.21 -41.00 -35.98
C LEU A 171 -25.78 -41.63 -37.32
N GLU A 172 -25.36 -42.89 -37.30
CA GLU A 172 -24.95 -43.64 -38.49
C GLU A 172 -26.11 -44.48 -39.10
N THR A 173 -27.28 -44.54 -38.42
CA THR A 173 -28.53 -45.15 -38.93
C THR A 173 -29.58 -44.11 -39.33
#